data_AF-A0AAN8WMW4-F1
#
_entry.id   AF-A0AAN8WMW4-F1
#
_cell.length_a   1.000
_cell.length_b   1.000
_cell.length_c   1.000
_cell.angle_alpha   90.00
_cell.angle_beta   90.00
_cell.angle_gamma   90.00
#
_symmetry.space_group_name_H-M   'P 1'
#
loop_
_entity.id
_entity.type
_entity.pdbx_description
1 polymer ?
#
loop_
_entity_poly.entity_id
_entity_poly.type
_entity_poly.pdbx_seq_one_letter_code
_entity_poly.pdbx_strand_id
1 'polypeptide(L)'
;MRHVGRMDSINADTFTLYDGDWFTGDQYYGELDQSVLNSFNNLATSVIVTGQSSWTFYAQHDYGGKSFCLPPVNGTSGNEIQLGYSVNLDDNGWNNTISSVRKGCFSDFVIGETKYELLSEIRTFSEHLYS
;
A
#
# COMPACT_ATOMS: atom_id res chain seq x y z
N MET A 1 -12.42 16.74 8.10
CA MET A 1 -11.13 16.56 8.80
C MET A 1 -10.33 15.55 8.02
N ARG A 2 -9.04 15.83 7.77
CA ARG A 2 -8.15 14.96 7.00
C ARG A 2 -7.50 14.00 8.00
N HIS A 3 -7.75 12.71 7.87
CA HIS A 3 -7.20 11.70 8.78
C HIS A 3 -6.18 10.86 8.02
N VAL A 4 -4.92 10.94 8.43
CA VAL A 4 -3.84 10.06 7.97
C VAL A 4 -3.21 9.45 9.22
N GLY A 5 -3.27 8.13 9.34
CA GLY A 5 -2.84 7.41 10.54
C GLY A 5 -3.78 7.57 11.74
N ARG A 6 -3.56 6.73 12.76
CA ARG A 6 -4.33 6.72 14.00
C ARG A 6 -3.67 7.65 15.04
N MET A 7 -4.48 8.46 15.74
CA MET A 7 -3.99 9.50 16.68
C MET A 7 -3.22 8.95 17.90
N ASP A 8 -3.38 7.67 18.23
CA ASP A 8 -2.79 6.98 19.39
C ASP A 8 -1.58 6.11 19.03
N SER A 9 -1.33 5.85 17.74
CA SER A 9 -0.22 5.04 17.27
C SER A 9 0.21 5.44 15.86
N ILE A 10 1.40 6.02 15.76
CA ILE A 10 2.04 6.34 14.48
C ILE A 10 2.38 5.09 13.66
N ASN A 11 2.37 3.91 14.31
CA ASN A 11 2.62 2.61 13.68
C ASN A 11 1.32 1.83 13.41
N ALA A 12 0.15 2.47 13.51
CA ALA A 12 -1.09 1.82 13.18
C ALA A 12 -1.10 1.43 11.69
N ASP A 13 -1.47 0.18 11.44
CA ASP A 13 -1.69 -0.33 10.09
C ASP A 13 -2.99 0.24 9.54
N THR A 14 -2.86 1.21 8.64
CA THR A 14 -4.00 1.89 8.03
C THR A 14 -3.82 2.03 6.54
N PHE A 15 -4.93 2.20 5.82
CA PHE A 15 -4.93 2.70 4.47
C PHE A 15 -5.89 3.89 4.37
N THR A 16 -5.57 4.82 3.49
CA THR A 16 -6.45 5.94 3.13
C THR A 16 -6.47 6.05 1.61
N LEU A 17 -7.65 5.84 1.03
CA LEU A 17 -7.91 6.08 -0.39
C LEU A 17 -8.41 7.52 -0.56
N TYR A 18 -8.06 8.12 -1.68
CA TYR A 18 -8.43 9.47 -2.08
C TYR A 18 -9.02 9.45 -3.49
N ASP A 19 -10.04 10.24 -3.75
CA ASP A 19 -10.63 10.38 -5.09
C ASP A 19 -9.94 11.46 -5.95
N GLY A 20 -9.03 12.24 -5.37
CA GLY A 20 -8.16 13.16 -6.07
C GLY A 20 -6.71 12.67 -6.15
N ASP A 21 -6.03 13.03 -7.24
CA ASP A 21 -4.60 12.80 -7.39
C ASP A 21 -3.81 13.48 -6.27
N TRP A 22 -2.60 13.01 -6.01
CA TRP A 22 -1.69 13.59 -5.02
C TRP A 22 -2.33 13.72 -3.63
N PHE A 23 -3.15 12.71 -3.27
CA PHE A 23 -3.76 12.54 -1.95
C PHE A 23 -4.74 13.65 -1.59
N THR A 24 -5.51 14.11 -2.57
CA THR A 24 -6.49 15.21 -2.43
C THR A 24 -7.93 14.70 -2.56
N GLY A 25 -8.91 15.58 -2.33
CA GLY A 25 -10.33 15.23 -2.46
C GLY A 25 -10.92 14.51 -1.26
N ASP A 26 -12.01 13.77 -1.51
CA ASP A 26 -12.70 12.96 -0.52
C ASP A 26 -11.88 11.72 -0.18
N GLN A 27 -12.02 11.26 1.07
CA GLN A 27 -11.20 10.17 1.60
C GLN A 27 -12.02 9.00 2.14
N TYR A 28 -11.51 7.80 1.93
CA TYR A 28 -11.94 6.59 2.61
C TYR A 28 -10.80 6.06 3.47
N TYR A 29 -11.01 6.06 4.80
CA TYR A 29 -10.05 5.57 5.78
C TYR A 29 -10.42 4.17 6.26
N GLY A 30 -9.43 3.27 6.38
CA GLY A 30 -9.64 1.93 6.91
C GLY A 30 -8.46 1.38 7.70
N GLU A 31 -8.76 0.56 8.71
CA GLU A 31 -7.78 -0.14 9.57
C GLU A 31 -7.93 -1.67 9.51
N LEU A 32 -9.05 -2.12 8.96
CA LEU A 32 -9.47 -3.51 8.85
C LEU A 32 -9.82 -3.83 7.40
N ASP A 33 -9.86 -5.13 7.08
CA ASP A 33 -10.36 -5.64 5.81
C ASP A 33 -11.72 -5.03 5.46
N GLN A 34 -11.87 -4.62 4.20
CA GLN A 34 -13.10 -4.08 3.62
C GLN A 34 -13.47 -4.92 2.41
N SER A 35 -14.49 -5.76 2.52
CA SER A 35 -14.99 -6.54 1.38
C SER A 35 -15.74 -5.69 0.36
N VAL A 36 -16.15 -4.47 0.73
CA VAL A 36 -16.82 -3.49 -0.13
C VAL A 36 -16.52 -2.06 0.32
N LEU A 37 -16.28 -1.15 -0.63
CA LEU A 37 -16.01 0.27 -0.35
C LEU A 37 -17.26 1.17 -0.38
N ASN A 38 -18.44 0.59 -0.62
CA ASN A 38 -19.74 1.27 -0.64
C ASN A 38 -19.73 2.48 -1.58
N SER A 39 -20.01 3.69 -1.07
CA SER A 39 -20.03 4.91 -1.86
C SER A 39 -18.67 5.32 -2.42
N PHE A 40 -17.57 4.72 -1.95
CA PHE A 40 -16.21 4.99 -2.44
C PHE A 40 -15.74 3.98 -3.49
N ASN A 41 -16.62 3.09 -3.92
CA ASN A 41 -16.31 2.05 -4.90
C ASN A 41 -15.88 2.64 -6.24
N ASN A 42 -14.73 2.21 -6.77
CA ASN A 42 -14.17 2.68 -8.04
C ASN A 42 -13.91 4.19 -8.12
N LEU A 43 -13.71 4.86 -6.98
CA LEU A 43 -13.40 6.29 -6.95
C LEU A 43 -11.94 6.60 -6.63
N ALA A 44 -11.19 5.64 -6.11
CA ALA A 44 -9.83 5.89 -5.66
C ALA A 44 -8.88 6.20 -6.83
N THR A 45 -8.14 7.30 -6.71
CA THR A 45 -7.13 7.79 -7.66
C THR A 45 -5.74 7.89 -7.02
N SER A 46 -5.67 8.05 -5.70
CA SER A 46 -4.41 7.94 -4.94
C SER A 46 -4.61 7.27 -3.58
N VAL A 47 -3.53 6.71 -3.02
CA VAL A 47 -3.57 5.94 -1.77
C VAL A 47 -2.36 6.20 -0.91
N ILE A 48 -2.58 6.26 0.41
CA ILE A 48 -1.53 6.22 1.43
C ILE A 48 -1.76 4.99 2.31
N VAL A 49 -0.73 4.21 2.56
CA VAL A 49 -0.72 3.17 3.60
C VAL A 49 0.28 3.52 4.69
N THR A 50 -0.07 3.26 5.94
CA THR A 50 0.80 3.46 7.11
C THR A 50 0.94 2.18 7.91
N GLY A 51 1.96 2.10 8.76
CA GLY A 51 2.22 0.96 9.62
C GLY A 51 3.18 -0.06 9.02
N GLN A 52 3.16 -1.26 9.58
CA GLN A 52 4.11 -2.35 9.31
C GLN A 52 3.47 -3.49 8.51
N SER A 53 2.16 -3.48 8.31
CA SER A 53 1.48 -4.46 7.48
C SER A 53 1.40 -4.03 6.02
N SER A 54 1.55 -5.00 5.12
CA SER A 54 1.16 -4.84 3.72
C SER A 54 -0.36 -4.72 3.58
N TRP A 55 -0.80 -4.14 2.46
CA TRP A 55 -2.21 -4.06 2.08
C TRP A 55 -2.42 -4.48 0.63
N THR A 56 -3.43 -5.31 0.36
CA THR A 56 -3.84 -5.72 -0.98
C THR A 56 -5.13 -5.02 -1.37
N PHE A 57 -5.15 -4.44 -2.57
CA PHE A 57 -6.27 -3.72 -3.15
C PHE A 57 -6.81 -4.50 -4.35
N TYR A 58 -8.12 -4.61 -4.45
CA TYR A 58 -8.80 -5.49 -5.41
C TYR A 58 -9.77 -4.69 -6.28
N ALA A 59 -9.87 -5.08 -7.53
CA ALA A 59 -10.77 -4.43 -8.48
C ALA A 59 -12.25 -4.85 -8.37
N GLN A 60 -12.55 -5.87 -7.56
CA GLN A 60 -13.92 -6.33 -7.34
C GLN A 60 -14.22 -6.43 -5.85
N HIS A 61 -15.49 -6.64 -5.54
CA HIS A 61 -15.97 -6.90 -4.19
C HIS A 61 -15.42 -8.23 -3.67
N ASP A 62 -15.46 -8.42 -2.35
CA ASP A 62 -15.10 -9.67 -1.69
C ASP A 62 -13.71 -10.21 -2.08
N TYR A 63 -12.77 -9.29 -2.29
CA TYR A 63 -11.36 -9.58 -2.63
C TYR A 63 -11.19 -10.29 -3.98
N GLY A 64 -12.09 -10.03 -4.93
CA GLY A 64 -12.07 -10.63 -6.27
C GLY A 64 -11.33 -9.82 -7.33
N GLY A 65 -11.13 -10.44 -8.48
CA GLY A 65 -10.56 -9.82 -9.68
C GLY A 65 -9.06 -9.54 -9.61
N LYS A 66 -8.60 -8.63 -10.48
CA LYS A 66 -7.20 -8.18 -10.45
C LYS A 66 -6.90 -7.54 -9.09
N SER A 67 -5.69 -7.74 -8.58
CA SER A 67 -5.22 -7.10 -7.36
C SER A 67 -3.80 -6.53 -7.48
N PHE A 68 -3.45 -5.66 -6.55
CA PHE A 68 -2.08 -5.24 -6.30
C PHE A 68 -1.82 -5.14 -4.81
N CYS A 69 -0.58 -5.35 -4.40
CA CYS A 69 -0.15 -5.24 -3.02
C CYS A 69 0.78 -4.04 -2.84
N LEU A 70 0.59 -3.32 -1.74
CA LEU A 70 1.53 -2.31 -1.24
C LEU A 70 2.24 -2.88 -0.02
N PRO A 71 3.58 -3.03 -0.04
CA PRO A 71 4.34 -3.44 1.12
C PRO A 71 4.39 -2.29 2.15
N PRO A 72 4.71 -2.58 3.43
CA PRO A 72 5.02 -1.54 4.38
C PRO A 72 6.27 -0.77 3.93
N VAL A 73 6.40 0.49 4.35
CA VAL A 73 7.66 1.22 4.16
C VAL A 73 8.72 0.55 5.03
N ASN A 74 9.79 0.04 4.44
CA ASN A 74 10.92 -0.51 5.21
C ASN A 74 11.56 0.63 6.01
N GLY A 75 11.25 0.70 7.30
CA GLY A 75 12.03 1.45 8.29
C GLY A 75 13.16 0.55 8.76
N THR A 76 14.39 1.05 8.72
CA THR A 76 15.53 0.32 9.27
C THR A 76 15.32 0.13 10.76
N SER A 77 15.00 -1.10 11.18
CA SER A 77 14.93 -1.54 12.59
C SER A 77 13.91 -0.84 13.50
N GLY A 78 12.78 -1.50 13.75
CA GLY A 78 12.07 -1.61 15.04
C GLY A 78 11.53 -0.38 15.79
N ASN A 79 12.04 0.83 15.57
CA ASN A 79 11.71 2.04 16.34
C ASN A 79 11.71 3.33 15.51
N GLU A 80 11.82 3.25 14.18
CA GLU A 80 11.81 4.42 13.30
C GLU A 80 10.38 4.78 12.88
N ILE A 81 10.11 6.08 12.77
CA ILE A 81 8.84 6.63 12.27
C ILE A 81 8.67 6.17 10.82
N GLN A 82 7.74 5.24 10.58
CA GLN A 82 7.34 4.86 9.22
C GLN A 82 6.43 5.92 8.63
N LEU A 83 7.04 6.83 7.87
CA LEU A 83 6.33 7.73 6.97
C LEU A 83 5.62 6.84 5.94
N GLY A 84 4.30 6.97 5.80
CA GLY A 84 3.48 6.07 4.99
C GLY A 84 3.93 5.93 3.53
N TYR A 85 3.59 4.80 2.90
CA TYR A 85 3.83 4.57 1.47
C TYR A 85 2.69 5.19 0.68
N SER A 86 3.01 6.01 -0.32
CA SER A 86 2.03 6.81 -1.05
C SER A 86 2.12 6.57 -2.54
N VAL A 87 1.01 6.25 -3.20
CA VAL A 87 0.95 5.89 -4.63
C VAL A 87 -0.15 6.68 -5.32
N ASN A 88 0.16 7.26 -6.49
CA ASN A 88 -0.86 7.66 -7.46
C ASN A 88 -1.23 6.44 -8.31
N LEU A 89 -2.50 6.12 -8.38
CA LEU A 89 -2.99 4.88 -9.00
C LEU A 89 -2.97 4.94 -10.52
N ASP A 90 -3.04 6.15 -11.09
CA ASP A 90 -2.99 6.35 -12.54
C ASP A 90 -1.64 5.94 -13.15
N ASP A 91 -0.54 6.14 -12.41
CA ASP A 91 0.82 5.75 -12.82
C ASP A 91 0.98 4.24 -13.05
N ASN A 92 0.06 3.43 -12.50
CA ASN A 92 0.11 1.98 -12.53
C ASN A 92 -1.17 1.34 -13.11
N GLY A 93 -2.08 2.13 -13.70
CA GLY A 93 -3.32 1.62 -14.32
C GLY A 93 -4.40 1.13 -13.33
N TRP A 94 -4.41 1.68 -12.12
CA TRP A 94 -5.34 1.35 -11.03
C TRP A 94 -6.36 2.44 -10.71
N ASN A 95 -6.31 3.56 -11.42
CA ASN A 95 -7.22 4.68 -11.23
C ASN A 95 -8.69 4.26 -11.38
N ASN A 96 -9.52 4.64 -10.42
CA ASN A 96 -10.96 4.37 -10.39
C ASN A 96 -11.32 2.88 -10.52
N THR A 97 -10.49 1.98 -9.96
CA THR A 97 -10.74 0.53 -10.06
C THR A 97 -10.95 -0.20 -8.75
N ILE A 98 -10.54 0.38 -7.61
CA ILE A 98 -10.52 -0.34 -6.33
C ILE A 98 -11.94 -0.47 -5.77
N SER A 99 -12.31 -1.70 -5.37
CA SER A 99 -13.63 -2.07 -4.84
C SER A 99 -13.59 -2.80 -3.50
N SER A 100 -12.45 -3.44 -3.14
CA SER A 100 -12.24 -4.05 -1.82
C SER A 100 -10.75 -4.02 -1.42
N VAL A 101 -10.47 -4.13 -0.13
CA VAL A 101 -9.13 -3.98 0.46
C VAL A 101 -8.92 -5.00 1.57
N ARG A 102 -7.76 -5.66 1.62
CA ARG A 102 -7.43 -6.69 2.63
C ARG A 102 -6.04 -6.49 3.20
N LYS A 103 -5.87 -6.62 4.51
CA LYS A 103 -4.58 -6.55 5.18
C LYS A 103 -3.76 -7.81 4.90
N GLY A 104 -2.52 -7.62 4.47
CA GLY A 104 -1.61 -8.65 3.97
C GLY A 104 -1.34 -8.50 2.47
N CYS A 105 -0.38 -9.28 1.97
CA CYS A 105 0.00 -9.31 0.57
C CYS A 105 -0.52 -10.60 -0.07
N PHE A 106 -1.55 -10.52 -0.90
CA PHE A 106 -2.21 -11.66 -1.57
C PHE A 106 -2.27 -11.49 -3.09
N SER A 107 -1.39 -10.68 -3.64
CA SER A 107 -1.27 -10.39 -5.06
C SER A 107 0.16 -10.68 -5.50
N ASP A 108 0.33 -11.29 -6.67
CA ASP A 108 1.64 -11.45 -7.31
C ASP A 108 2.16 -10.12 -7.89
N PHE A 109 1.28 -9.13 -8.07
CA PHE A 109 1.66 -7.79 -8.48
C PHE A 109 1.85 -6.89 -7.25
N VAL A 110 3.09 -6.47 -7.00
CA VAL A 110 3.49 -5.60 -5.88
C VAL A 110 3.95 -4.26 -6.42
N ILE A 111 3.36 -3.16 -5.93
CA ILE A 111 3.82 -1.81 -6.23
C ILE A 111 4.69 -1.36 -5.06
N GLY A 112 5.96 -1.07 -5.32
CA GLY A 112 6.89 -0.60 -4.30
C GLY A 112 7.96 -1.58 -3.87
N GLU A 113 8.17 -2.69 -4.59
CA GLU A 113 9.46 -3.38 -4.53
C GLU A 113 10.54 -2.42 -5.01
N THR A 114 11.15 -1.72 -4.06
CA THR A 114 12.42 -1.07 -4.25
C THR A 114 13.41 -2.13 -4.74
N LYS A 115 13.91 -1.93 -5.96
CA LYS A 115 15.04 -2.58 -6.62
C LYS A 115 16.31 -2.78 -5.75
N TYR A 116 16.31 -2.34 -4.50
CA TYR A 116 17.39 -2.43 -3.53
C TYR A 116 17.57 -3.84 -2.94
N GLU A 117 16.53 -4.68 -2.84
CA GLU A 117 16.69 -6.07 -2.36
C GLU A 117 17.43 -6.95 -3.40
N LEU A 118 17.10 -6.80 -4.68
CA LEU A 118 17.87 -7.43 -5.77
C LEU A 118 19.34 -6.97 -5.78
N LEU A 119 19.64 -5.72 -5.42
CA LEU A 119 21.01 -5.23 -5.34
C LEU A 119 21.78 -5.75 -4.11
N SER A 120 21.10 -6.01 -2.98
CA SER A 120 21.74 -6.69 -1.84
C SER A 120 22.07 -8.14 -2.15
N GLU A 121 21.18 -8.88 -2.82
CA GLU A 121 21.45 -10.27 -3.22
C GLU A 121 22.57 -10.37 -4.27
N ILE A 122 22.62 -9.43 -5.22
CA ILE A 122 23.71 -9.34 -6.21
C ILE A 122 25.06 -9.03 -5.53
N ARG A 123 25.09 -8.18 -4.49
CA ARG A 123 26.32 -7.92 -3.73
C ARG A 123 26.80 -9.15 -2.97
N THR A 124 25.91 -9.90 -2.34
CA THR A 124 26.28 -11.13 -1.62
C THR A 124 26.82 -12.22 -2.56
N PHE A 125 26.28 -12.32 -3.78
CA PHE A 125 26.76 -13.29 -4.78
C PHE A 125 28.14 -12.92 -5.35
N SER A 126 28.45 -11.63 -5.47
CA SER A 126 29.76 -11.14 -5.90
C SER A 126 30.89 -11.49 -4.93
N GLU A 127 30.63 -11.56 -3.63
CA GLU A 127 31.66 -11.83 -2.61
C GLU A 127 32.02 -13.33 -2.50
N HIS A 128 31.12 -14.23 -2.91
CA HIS A 128 31.39 -15.67 -2.94
C HIS A 128 32.16 -16.14 -4.18
N LEU A 129 32.18 -15.37 -5.26
CA LEU A 129 32.88 -15.72 -6.51
C LEU A 129 34.34 -15.22 -6.56
N TYR A 130 34.78 -14.49 -5.55
CA TYR A 130 36.16 -13.99 -5.41
C TYR A 130 36.88 -14.51 -4.14
N SER A 131 36.41 -15.61 -3.55
CA SER A 131 37.10 -16.35 -2.48
C SER A 131 37.67 -17.67 -2.97
#